data_AF-A0A7S8C9L2-F1
#
_entry.id   AF-A0A7S8C9L2-F1
#
_cell.length_a   1.000
_cell.length_b   1.000
_cell.length_c   1.000
_cell.angle_alpha   90.00
_cell.angle_beta   90.00
_cell.angle_gamma   90.00
#
_symmetry.space_group_name_H-M   'P 1'
#
loop_
_entity.id
_entity.type
_entity.pdbx_description
1 polymer ?
#
loop_
_entity_poly.entity_id
_entity_poly.type
_entity_poly.pdbx_seq_one_letter_code
_entity_poly.pdbx_strand_id
1 'polypeptide(L)'
;MRTILIMLLLFCYQHVASAEELNTMIGYVIDVEDTRALVVERRESSEGVVFGQPVWFNLGQKAHIGDLLKVTYTNLLKSYPAQGAAETVQVLTPTYVNGSRNSEGDIIQKALIKDEVKQLNKPVIVSMVFSQGQWTTVWKPLLDEKEVTVVIAD
;
A
#
# COMPACT_ATOMS: atom_id res chain seq x y z
N MET A 1 -33.02 46.71 49.12
CA MET A 1 -31.66 46.85 48.58
C MET A 1 -31.14 45.44 48.33
N ARG A 2 -31.25 44.96 47.09
CA ARG A 2 -30.88 43.60 46.66
C ARG A 2 -29.74 43.75 45.66
N THR A 3 -28.55 43.28 46.01
CA THR A 3 -27.44 43.15 45.06
C THR A 3 -26.91 41.73 45.18
N ILE A 4 -27.36 40.86 44.27
CA ILE A 4 -26.78 39.53 44.04
C ILE A 4 -25.74 39.73 42.94
N LEU A 5 -24.46 39.66 43.29
CA LEU A 5 -23.36 39.68 42.34
C LEU A 5 -23.15 38.25 41.83
N ILE A 6 -23.47 38.05 40.56
CA ILE A 6 -23.39 36.77 39.85
C ILE A 6 -21.91 36.43 39.62
N MET A 7 -21.54 35.26 40.14
CA MET A 7 -20.23 34.62 40.02
C MET A 7 -20.00 34.17 38.57
N LEU A 8 -19.10 34.85 37.85
CA LEU A 8 -18.75 34.56 36.46
C LEU A 8 -17.59 33.56 36.44
N LEU A 9 -17.91 32.27 36.53
CA LEU A 9 -16.96 31.18 36.25
C LEU A 9 -16.80 31.07 34.72
N LEU A 10 -15.76 31.74 34.21
CA LEU A 10 -15.20 31.45 32.89
C LEU A 10 -14.63 30.03 32.91
N PHE A 11 -15.45 29.05 32.56
CA PHE A 11 -14.96 27.77 32.06
C PHE A 11 -14.34 28.04 30.69
N CYS A 12 -13.01 28.19 30.67
CA CYS A 12 -12.23 28.01 29.46
C CYS A 12 -12.51 26.60 28.93
N TYR A 13 -13.42 26.50 27.98
CA TYR A 13 -13.59 25.33 27.13
C TYR A 13 -12.32 25.19 26.29
N GLN A 14 -11.32 24.47 26.80
CA GLN A 14 -10.23 24.00 25.96
C GLN A 14 -10.80 22.91 25.05
N HIS A 15 -11.29 23.31 23.87
CA HIS A 15 -11.40 22.40 22.74
C HIS A 15 -9.97 21.99 22.37
N VAL A 16 -9.49 20.90 22.97
CA VAL A 16 -8.32 20.19 22.45
C VAL A 16 -8.78 19.58 21.14
N ALA A 17 -8.49 20.25 20.02
CA ALA A 17 -8.58 19.64 18.71
C ALA A 17 -7.59 18.46 18.72
N SER A 18 -8.13 17.24 18.83
CA SER A 18 -7.36 16.02 18.64
C SER A 18 -6.85 16.06 17.20
N ALA A 19 -5.55 16.29 17.01
CA ALA A 19 -4.93 16.11 15.71
C ALA A 19 -5.15 14.65 15.31
N GLU A 20 -5.80 14.41 14.18
CA GLU A 20 -5.95 13.06 13.64
C GLU A 20 -4.55 12.47 13.35
N GLU A 21 -4.28 11.28 13.87
CA GLU A 21 -2.99 10.61 13.67
C GLU A 21 -2.89 10.10 12.24
N LEU A 22 -1.95 10.65 11.47
CA LEU A 22 -1.70 10.22 10.10
C LEU A 22 -0.81 8.98 10.08
N ASN A 23 -1.30 7.92 9.48
CA ASN A 23 -0.56 6.72 9.16
C ASN A 23 0.12 6.85 7.80
N THR A 24 1.18 6.05 7.57
CA THR A 24 1.88 6.01 6.28
C THR A 24 2.07 4.56 5.84
N MET A 25 1.81 4.29 4.55
CA MET A 25 2.16 3.05 3.88
C MET A 25 3.07 3.35 2.69
N ILE A 26 4.14 2.56 2.53
CA ILE A 26 4.95 2.55 1.32
C ILE A 26 4.76 1.19 0.66
N GLY A 27 4.34 1.17 -0.60
CA GLY A 27 3.97 -0.08 -1.27
C GLY A 27 3.77 0.06 -2.76
N TYR A 28 3.67 -1.08 -3.43
CA TYR A 28 3.47 -1.13 -4.88
C TYR A 28 2.01 -1.26 -5.25
N VAL A 29 1.62 -0.59 -6.33
CA VAL A 29 0.31 -0.76 -6.96
C VAL A 29 0.29 -2.07 -7.75
N ILE A 30 -0.66 -2.94 -7.44
CA ILE A 30 -0.84 -4.24 -8.11
C ILE A 30 -2.15 -4.37 -8.89
N ASP A 31 -3.13 -3.51 -8.59
CA ASP A 31 -4.43 -3.45 -9.27
C ASP A 31 -4.95 -2.00 -9.23
N VAL A 32 -5.73 -1.60 -10.24
CA VAL A 32 -6.26 -0.24 -10.38
C VAL A 32 -7.72 -0.31 -10.83
N GLU A 33 -8.58 0.38 -10.10
CA GLU A 33 -10.02 0.53 -10.38
C GLU A 33 -10.37 2.03 -10.35
N ASP A 34 -10.42 2.66 -11.53
CA ASP A 34 -10.67 4.09 -11.70
C ASP A 34 -9.69 4.97 -10.91
N THR A 35 -10.14 5.64 -9.82
CA THR A 35 -9.27 6.43 -8.93
C THR A 35 -8.80 5.66 -7.70
N ARG A 36 -9.08 4.36 -7.62
CA ARG A 36 -8.61 3.50 -6.54
C ARG A 36 -7.48 2.60 -7.00
N ALA A 37 -6.53 2.34 -6.10
CA ALA A 37 -5.44 1.40 -6.34
C ALA A 37 -5.32 0.41 -5.18
N LEU A 38 -5.03 -0.84 -5.50
CA LEU A 38 -4.65 -1.86 -4.53
C LEU A 38 -3.14 -1.73 -4.32
N VAL A 39 -2.76 -1.27 -3.14
CA VAL A 39 -1.36 -1.08 -2.74
C VAL A 39 -0.98 -2.19 -1.79
N VAL A 40 0.15 -2.87 -2.05
CA VAL A 40 0.71 -3.87 -1.15
C VAL A 40 1.98 -3.32 -0.53
N GLU A 41 2.00 -3.28 0.80
CA GLU A 41 3.12 -2.73 1.57
C GLU A 41 4.43 -3.45 1.24
N ARG A 42 5.47 -2.68 0.95
CA ARG A 42 6.81 -3.19 0.63
C ARG A 42 7.66 -3.21 1.89
N ARG A 43 8.28 -4.35 2.21
CA ARG A 43 9.21 -4.48 3.34
C ARG A 43 10.50 -5.19 2.92
N GLU A 44 11.62 -4.62 3.33
CA GLU A 44 12.93 -5.26 3.16
C GLU A 44 13.03 -6.52 4.02
N SER A 45 13.69 -7.54 3.49
CA SER A 45 14.02 -8.80 4.14
C SER A 45 15.47 -9.17 3.87
N SER A 46 16.06 -10.05 4.68
CA SER A 46 17.42 -10.56 4.45
C SER A 46 17.57 -11.35 3.15
N GLU A 47 16.47 -11.88 2.62
CA GLU A 47 16.46 -12.74 1.42
C GLU A 47 15.91 -12.03 0.17
N GLY A 48 15.48 -10.78 0.27
CA GLY A 48 14.84 -10.03 -0.80
C GLY A 48 13.78 -9.07 -0.27
N VAL A 49 12.65 -8.99 -0.95
CA VAL A 49 11.51 -8.15 -0.56
C VAL A 49 10.34 -9.04 -0.18
N VAL A 50 9.69 -8.72 0.94
CA VAL A 50 8.43 -9.34 1.37
C VAL A 50 7.33 -8.31 1.39
N PHE A 51 6.12 -8.77 1.11
CA PHE A 51 4.96 -7.92 0.93
C PHE A 51 3.95 -8.11 2.05
N GLY A 52 3.48 -6.99 2.57
CA GLY A 52 2.55 -6.93 3.69
C GLY A 52 1.09 -7.06 3.25
N GLN A 53 0.21 -6.51 4.08
CA GLN A 53 -1.23 -6.57 3.81
C GLN A 53 -1.61 -5.68 2.63
N PRO A 54 -2.46 -6.15 1.70
CA PRO A 54 -2.99 -5.34 0.62
C PRO A 54 -4.05 -4.36 1.14
N VAL A 55 -4.05 -3.14 0.62
CA VAL A 55 -5.02 -2.09 0.98
C VAL A 55 -5.51 -1.39 -0.28
N TRP A 56 -6.83 -1.25 -0.43
CA TRP A 56 -7.42 -0.40 -1.44
C TRP A 56 -7.43 1.05 -0.96
N PHE A 57 -6.76 1.93 -1.69
CA PHE A 57 -6.84 3.37 -1.44
C PHE A 57 -7.61 4.06 -2.54
N ASN A 58 -8.55 4.93 -2.17
CA ASN A 58 -9.00 5.98 -3.09
C ASN A 58 -7.94 7.08 -3.11
N LEU A 59 -7.25 7.22 -4.24
CA LEU A 59 -6.10 8.09 -4.37
C LEU A 59 -6.45 9.53 -4.74
N GLY A 60 -7.67 9.77 -5.25
CA GLY A 60 -8.05 11.08 -5.84
C GLY A 60 -7.28 11.45 -7.12
N GLN A 61 -6.39 10.58 -7.59
CA GLN A 61 -5.58 10.73 -8.80
C GLN A 61 -5.34 9.36 -9.45
N LYS A 62 -4.88 9.37 -10.71
CA LYS A 62 -4.52 8.13 -11.40
C LYS A 62 -3.20 7.57 -10.88
N ALA A 63 -3.11 6.25 -10.83
CA ALA A 63 -1.88 5.50 -10.60
C ALA A 63 -1.77 4.37 -11.63
N HIS A 64 -0.58 3.82 -11.79
CA HIS A 64 -0.31 2.72 -12.70
C HIS A 64 0.19 1.50 -11.92
N ILE A 65 -0.11 0.31 -12.44
CA ILE A 65 0.43 -0.94 -11.91
C ILE A 65 1.96 -0.87 -11.95
N GLY A 66 2.61 -1.22 -10.84
CA GLY A 66 4.06 -1.13 -10.67
C GLY A 66 4.55 0.19 -10.07
N ASP A 67 3.70 1.22 -9.93
CA ASP A 67 4.08 2.45 -9.23
C ASP A 67 4.40 2.16 -7.76
N LEU A 68 5.53 2.70 -7.26
CA LEU A 68 5.85 2.72 -5.84
C LEU A 68 5.24 3.97 -5.22
N LEU A 69 4.29 3.79 -4.30
CA LEU A 69 3.59 4.89 -3.66
C LEU A 69 3.97 5.00 -2.19
N LYS A 70 4.08 6.24 -1.72
CA LYS A 70 3.92 6.60 -0.30
C LYS A 70 2.53 7.20 -0.13
N VAL A 71 1.69 6.50 0.61
CA VAL A 71 0.31 6.89 0.90
C VAL A 71 0.20 7.27 2.37
N THR A 72 -0.36 8.44 2.66
CA THR A 72 -0.75 8.80 4.03
C THR A 72 -2.27 8.74 4.19
N TYR A 73 -2.74 8.30 5.34
CA TYR A 73 -4.17 8.07 5.60
C TYR A 73 -4.47 8.14 7.10
N THR A 74 -5.68 8.55 7.49
CA THR A 74 -6.07 8.52 8.91
C THR A 74 -6.59 7.14 9.31
N ASN A 75 -7.56 6.60 8.58
CA ASN A 75 -8.29 5.40 8.98
C ASN A 75 -8.45 4.40 7.82
N LEU A 76 -8.53 3.12 8.18
CA LEU A 76 -8.91 2.04 7.27
C LEU A 76 -10.22 1.39 7.72
N LEU A 77 -11.10 1.12 6.76
CA LEU A 77 -12.28 0.30 6.95
C LEU A 77 -11.86 -1.14 7.23
N LYS A 78 -12.45 -1.71 8.29
CA LYS A 78 -12.27 -3.12 8.69
C LYS A 78 -12.95 -4.05 7.67
N SER A 79 -12.23 -4.31 6.59
CA SER A 79 -12.61 -5.23 5.51
C SER A 79 -11.36 -5.93 5.00
N TYR A 80 -11.52 -6.89 4.09
CA TYR A 80 -10.39 -7.58 3.48
C TYR A 80 -10.53 -7.58 1.95
N PRO A 81 -9.62 -6.89 1.21
CA PRO A 81 -8.52 -6.07 1.72
C PRO A 81 -9.05 -4.88 2.53
N ALA A 82 -8.23 -4.32 3.40
CA ALA A 82 -8.62 -3.08 4.08
C ALA A 82 -8.79 -1.97 3.03
N GLN A 83 -9.61 -0.95 3.34
CA GLN A 83 -9.91 0.11 2.37
C GLN A 83 -9.87 1.48 3.05
N GLY A 84 -9.35 2.50 2.37
CA GLY A 84 -9.27 3.84 2.92
C GLY A 84 -9.21 4.93 1.85
N ALA A 85 -9.32 6.19 2.29
CA ALA A 85 -8.99 7.34 1.46
C ALA A 85 -7.54 7.75 1.72
N ALA A 86 -6.81 8.08 0.66
CA ALA A 86 -5.50 8.70 0.80
C ALA A 86 -5.68 10.19 1.11
N GLU A 87 -5.01 10.67 2.16
CA GLU A 87 -4.86 12.10 2.46
C GLU A 87 -3.81 12.72 1.55
N THR A 88 -2.69 12.01 1.35
CA THR A 88 -1.68 12.38 0.36
C THR A 88 -1.13 11.14 -0.33
N VAL A 89 -0.78 11.32 -1.61
CA VAL A 89 -0.16 10.30 -2.45
C VAL A 89 1.10 10.87 -3.07
N GLN A 90 2.23 10.25 -2.80
CA GLN A 90 3.51 10.58 -3.43
C GLN A 90 3.98 9.37 -4.24
N VAL A 91 4.14 9.55 -5.54
CA VAL A 91 4.83 8.57 -6.39
C VAL A 91 6.33 8.69 -6.10
N LEU A 92 6.96 7.58 -5.71
CA LEU A 92 8.37 7.48 -5.41
C LEU A 92 9.16 6.98 -6.62
N THR A 93 10.47 7.21 -6.60
CA THR A 93 11.38 6.62 -7.57
C THR A 93 11.33 5.09 -7.47
N PRO A 94 11.27 4.36 -8.59
CA PRO A 94 11.31 2.90 -8.59
C PRO A 94 12.54 2.35 -7.87
N THR A 95 12.37 1.23 -7.16
CA THR A 95 13.48 0.57 -6.47
C THR A 95 14.15 -0.46 -7.39
N TYR A 96 15.48 -0.44 -7.41
CA TYR A 96 16.31 -1.38 -8.16
C TYR A 96 17.14 -2.22 -7.19
N VAL A 97 17.17 -3.54 -7.40
CA VAL A 97 18.10 -4.44 -6.70
C VAL A 97 19.44 -4.41 -7.43
N ASN A 98 20.54 -4.47 -6.67
CA ASN A 98 21.89 -4.44 -7.23
C ASN A 98 22.09 -5.56 -8.27
N GLY A 99 22.57 -5.20 -9.46
CA GLY A 99 22.75 -6.11 -10.59
C GLY A 99 21.51 -6.34 -11.46
N SER A 100 20.34 -5.81 -11.07
CA SER A 100 19.11 -5.83 -11.86
C SER A 100 19.02 -4.63 -12.80
N ARG A 101 18.54 -4.85 -14.02
CA ARG A 101 18.20 -3.83 -15.02
C ARG A 101 16.76 -3.36 -14.89
N ASN A 102 15.88 -4.22 -14.38
CA ASN A 102 14.49 -3.88 -14.11
C ASN A 102 14.32 -3.39 -12.67
N SER A 103 13.39 -2.47 -12.48
CA SER A 103 12.89 -2.15 -11.15
C SER A 103 11.95 -3.24 -10.64
N GLU A 104 11.71 -3.28 -9.34
CA GLU A 104 10.70 -4.18 -8.76
C GLU A 104 9.31 -3.95 -9.38
N GLY A 105 8.95 -2.68 -9.65
CA GLY A 105 7.69 -2.32 -10.31
C GLY A 105 7.56 -2.88 -11.73
N ASP A 106 8.66 -2.93 -12.50
CA ASP A 106 8.69 -3.55 -13.83
C ASP A 106 8.46 -5.06 -13.74
N ILE A 107 9.05 -5.70 -12.73
CA ILE A 107 8.90 -7.13 -12.50
C ILE A 107 7.49 -7.49 -12.05
N ILE A 108 6.87 -6.66 -11.20
CA ILE A 108 5.45 -6.77 -10.84
C ILE A 108 4.57 -6.76 -12.09
N GLN A 109 4.76 -5.78 -12.99
CA GLN A 109 4.02 -5.69 -14.25
C GLN A 109 4.23 -6.92 -15.13
N LYS A 110 5.49 -7.36 -15.29
CA LYS A 110 5.84 -8.56 -16.07
C LYS A 110 5.25 -9.84 -15.47
N ALA A 111 5.14 -9.94 -14.15
CA ALA A 111 4.58 -11.10 -13.47
C ALA A 111 3.05 -11.17 -13.61
N LEU A 112 2.35 -10.04 -13.49
CA LEU A 112 0.90 -9.97 -13.59
C LEU A 112 0.35 -10.42 -14.96
N ILE A 113 1.17 -10.41 -16.01
CA ILE A 113 0.79 -10.89 -17.35
C ILE A 113 1.14 -12.37 -17.59
N LYS A 114 1.76 -13.07 -16.62
CA LYS A 114 2.08 -14.49 -16.72
C LYS A 114 0.84 -15.34 -16.47
N ASP A 115 0.69 -16.44 -17.19
CA ASP A 115 -0.52 -17.26 -17.15
C ASP A 115 -0.78 -17.82 -15.75
N GLU A 116 0.27 -18.16 -15.00
CA GLU A 116 0.20 -18.64 -13.63
C GLU A 116 -0.46 -17.61 -12.69
N VAL A 117 -0.17 -16.31 -12.90
CA VAL A 117 -0.68 -15.21 -12.07
C VAL A 117 -2.03 -14.73 -12.58
N LYS A 118 -2.24 -14.69 -13.91
CA LYS A 118 -3.51 -14.30 -14.53
C LYS A 118 -4.67 -15.22 -14.17
N GLN A 119 -4.39 -16.48 -13.86
CA GLN A 119 -5.40 -17.45 -13.41
C GLN A 119 -5.80 -17.26 -11.94
N LEU A 120 -5.05 -16.47 -11.18
CA LEU A 120 -5.41 -16.16 -9.79
C LEU A 120 -6.56 -15.15 -9.77
N ASN A 121 -7.56 -15.41 -8.95
CA ASN A 121 -8.59 -14.43 -8.67
C ASN A 121 -8.02 -13.32 -7.77
N LYS A 122 -7.87 -12.10 -8.32
CA LYS A 122 -7.28 -10.93 -7.64
C LYS A 122 -5.89 -11.28 -7.02
N PRO A 123 -4.84 -11.42 -7.85
CA PRO A 123 -3.50 -11.78 -7.38
C PRO A 123 -2.94 -10.72 -6.45
N VAL A 124 -2.27 -11.16 -5.38
CA VAL A 124 -1.43 -10.32 -4.52
C VAL A 124 -0.03 -10.90 -4.45
N ILE A 125 0.97 -10.01 -4.45
CA ILE A 125 2.37 -10.41 -4.35
C ILE A 125 2.73 -10.69 -2.88
N VAL A 126 3.53 -11.72 -2.67
CA VAL A 126 3.99 -12.19 -1.35
C VAL A 126 5.48 -11.88 -1.16
N SER A 127 6.31 -12.18 -2.17
CA SER A 127 7.74 -11.93 -2.10
C SER A 127 8.38 -11.78 -3.48
N MET A 128 9.56 -11.16 -3.49
CA MET A 128 10.42 -11.01 -4.66
C MET A 128 11.88 -11.21 -4.27
N VAL A 129 12.60 -11.99 -5.05
CA VAL A 129 14.04 -12.24 -4.88
C VAL A 129 14.72 -12.11 -6.23
N PHE A 130 15.82 -11.37 -6.28
CA PHE A 130 16.69 -11.30 -7.45
C PHE A 130 17.96 -12.09 -7.22
N SER A 131 18.28 -13.03 -8.10
CA SER A 131 19.50 -13.83 -8.05
C SER A 131 19.90 -14.26 -9.45
N GLN A 132 21.21 -14.15 -9.76
CA GLN A 132 21.79 -14.66 -11.01
C GLN A 132 21.09 -14.16 -12.30
N GLY A 133 20.64 -12.89 -12.32
CA GLY A 133 19.96 -12.31 -13.49
C GLY A 133 18.50 -12.75 -13.65
N GLN A 134 17.91 -13.33 -12.60
CA GLN A 134 16.52 -13.77 -12.58
C GLN A 134 15.80 -13.24 -11.36
N TRP A 135 14.56 -12.86 -11.57
CA TRP A 135 13.60 -12.52 -10.54
C TRP A 135 12.69 -13.71 -10.26
N THR A 136 12.64 -14.15 -9.01
CA THR A 136 11.65 -15.11 -8.51
C THR A 136 10.62 -14.33 -7.71
N THR A 137 9.35 -14.44 -8.11
CA THR A 137 8.23 -13.78 -7.45
C THR A 137 7.21 -14.80 -6.97
N VAL A 138 6.65 -14.59 -5.79
CA VAL A 138 5.62 -15.46 -5.20
C VAL A 138 4.32 -14.68 -5.12
N TRP A 139 3.24 -15.29 -5.57
CA TRP A 139 1.91 -14.71 -5.66
C TRP A 139 0.88 -15.63 -5.05
N LYS A 140 -0.22 -15.08 -4.57
CA LYS A 140 -1.39 -15.85 -4.16
C LYS A 140 -2.70 -15.14 -4.55
N PRO A 141 -3.82 -15.84 -4.69
CA PRO A 141 -5.12 -15.20 -4.74
C PRO A 141 -5.35 -14.44 -3.44
N LEU A 142 -6.01 -13.29 -3.51
CA LEU A 142 -6.27 -12.48 -2.33
C LEU A 142 -6.91 -13.27 -1.17
N LEU A 143 -7.86 -14.17 -1.47
CA LEU A 143 -8.65 -14.90 -0.47
C LEU A 143 -8.20 -16.37 -0.25
N ASP A 144 -7.04 -16.76 -0.77
CA ASP A 144 -6.53 -18.13 -0.71
C ASP A 144 -5.03 -18.10 -0.33
N GLU A 145 -4.56 -19.15 0.33
CA GLU A 145 -3.16 -19.33 0.70
C GLU A 145 -2.37 -20.14 -0.33
N LYS A 146 -3.02 -20.63 -1.40
CA LYS A 146 -2.32 -21.33 -2.48
C LYS A 146 -1.41 -20.38 -3.26
N GLU A 147 -0.11 -20.54 -3.05
CA GLU A 147 0.91 -19.76 -3.73
C GLU A 147 1.25 -20.32 -5.12
N VAL A 148 1.68 -19.42 -6.00
CA VAL A 148 2.32 -19.72 -7.28
C VAL A 148 3.63 -18.95 -7.38
N THR A 149 4.64 -19.60 -7.94
CA THR A 149 5.96 -19.02 -8.15
C THR A 149 6.17 -18.74 -9.62
N VAL A 150 6.66 -17.55 -9.92
CA VAL A 150 6.98 -17.12 -11.28
C VAL A 150 8.43 -16.66 -11.35
N VAL A 151 9.15 -17.17 -12.35
CA VAL A 151 10.53 -16.77 -12.65
C VAL A 151 10.54 -15.89 -13.89
N ILE A 152 11.21 -14.74 -13.79
CA ILE A 152 11.29 -13.71 -14.83
C ILE A 152 12.76 -13.40 -15.06
N ALA A 153 13.22 -13.54 -16.30
CA ALA A 153 14.54 -13.06 -16.68
C ALA A 153 14.58 -11.53 -16.63
N ASP A 154 15.70 -11.01 -16.14
CA ASP A 154 15.98 -9.58 -16.10
C ASP A 154 16.33 -8.99 -17.48
#